data_AF-W6WKB6-F1
#
_entry.id   AF-W6WKB6-F1
#
_cell.length_a   1.000
_cell.length_b   1.000
_cell.length_c   1.000
_cell.angle_alpha   90.00
_cell.angle_beta   90.00
_cell.angle_gamma   90.00
#
_symmetry.space_group_name_H-M   'P 1'
#
loop_
_entity.id
_entity.type
_entity.pdbx_description
1 polymer ?
#
loop_
_entity_poly.entity_id
_entity_poly.type
_entity_poly.pdbx_seq_one_letter_code
_entity_poly.pdbx_strand_id
1 'polypeptide(L)'
;MGKTKHSDSSIYVVWVLWLIGMSEKKIGLVASKGGKQVSGIVSRSPYANRSAMSDDQRQKALDELASVRVGEDGKKMDGGILDRIPMKIIPLQGRQLKRSK
;
A
#
# COMPACT_ATOMS: atom_id res chain seq x y z
N MET A 1 24.63 -15.40 1.51
CA MET A 1 23.88 -14.34 2.22
C MET A 1 22.42 -14.74 2.32
N GLY A 2 21.92 -15.03 3.52
CA GLY A 2 20.51 -15.36 3.74
C GLY A 2 19.61 -14.17 3.39
N LYS A 3 18.56 -14.40 2.60
CA LYS A 3 17.54 -13.38 2.33
C LYS A 3 16.83 -13.06 3.65
N THR A 4 17.16 -11.92 4.26
CA THR A 4 16.44 -11.43 5.44
C THR A 4 14.97 -11.26 5.07
N LYS A 5 14.07 -12.00 5.72
CA LYS A 5 12.63 -11.82 5.54
C LYS A 5 12.25 -10.41 5.99
N HIS A 6 11.39 -9.73 5.24
CA HIS A 6 10.83 -8.45 5.68
C HIS A 6 9.93 -8.70 6.89
N SER A 7 9.90 -7.76 7.83
CA SER A 7 8.93 -7.81 8.92
C SER A 7 7.51 -7.68 8.39
N ASP A 8 6.55 -8.30 9.06
CA ASP A 8 5.13 -8.23 8.70
C ASP A 8 4.64 -6.78 8.66
N SER A 9 5.12 -5.95 9.60
CA SER A 9 4.93 -4.49 9.60
C SER A 9 5.37 -3.82 8.29
N SER A 10 6.55 -4.17 7.77
CA SER A 10 7.06 -3.61 6.52
C SER A 10 6.21 -4.04 5.32
N ILE A 11 5.78 -5.32 5.31
CA ILE A 11 4.95 -5.88 4.25
C ILE A 11 3.59 -5.18 4.25
N TYR A 12 2.97 -5.06 5.42
CA TYR A 12 1.69 -4.39 5.62
C TYR A 12 1.71 -2.95 5.12
N VAL A 13 2.69 -2.14 5.55
CA VAL A 13 2.84 -0.75 5.12
C VAL A 13 2.97 -0.65 3.60
N VAL A 14 3.78 -1.50 2.98
CA VAL A 14 3.96 -1.49 1.52
C VAL A 14 2.66 -1.85 0.80
N TRP A 15 1.91 -2.85 1.27
CA TRP A 15 0.63 -3.24 0.66
C TRP A 15 -0.43 -2.15 0.76
N VAL A 16 -0.56 -1.51 1.93
CA VAL A 16 -1.50 -0.40 2.14
C VAL A 16 -1.18 0.76 1.20
N LEU A 17 0.08 1.23 1.17
CA LEU A 17 0.48 2.35 0.34
C LEU A 17 0.37 2.03 -1.17
N TRP A 18 0.58 0.76 -1.52
CA TRP A 18 0.38 0.28 -2.88
C TRP A 18 -1.10 0.32 -3.29
N LEU A 19 -2.02 -0.15 -2.45
CA LEU A 19 -3.46 -0.11 -2.74
C LEU A 19 -4.00 1.33 -2.80
N ILE A 20 -3.50 2.22 -1.94
CA ILE A 20 -3.80 3.66 -1.98
C ILE A 20 -3.45 4.28 -3.34
N GLY A 21 -2.48 3.71 -4.06
CA GLY A 21 -2.08 4.18 -5.40
C GLY A 21 -0.72 4.89 -5.42
N MET A 22 0.08 4.81 -4.35
CA MET A 22 1.42 5.40 -4.35
C MET A 22 2.37 4.63 -5.28
N SER A 23 3.26 5.33 -5.98
CA SER A 23 4.34 4.71 -6.75
C SER A 23 5.34 3.98 -5.83
N GLU A 24 6.01 2.92 -6.30
CA GLU A 24 7.05 2.21 -5.54
C GLU A 24 8.12 3.16 -4.96
N LYS A 25 8.52 4.19 -5.71
CA LYS A 25 9.48 5.21 -5.26
C LYS A 25 9.01 5.94 -4.00
N LYS A 26 7.77 6.44 -4.00
CA LYS A 26 7.16 7.11 -2.84
C LYS A 26 7.01 6.16 -1.65
N ILE A 27 6.61 4.91 -1.91
CA ILE A 27 6.51 3.88 -0.88
C ILE A 27 7.88 3.64 -0.23
N GLY A 28 8.95 3.56 -1.02
CA GLY A 28 10.31 3.39 -0.50
C GLY A 28 10.74 4.51 0.44
N LEU A 29 10.34 5.76 0.16
CA LEU A 29 10.59 6.90 1.05
C LEU A 29 9.83 6.78 2.38
N VAL A 30 8.54 6.42 2.34
CA VAL A 30 7.70 6.31 3.55
C VAL A 30 8.12 5.10 4.40
N ALA A 31 8.34 3.95 3.77
CA ALA A 31 8.69 2.70 4.44
C ALA A 31 10.20 2.57 4.74
N SER A 32 11.01 3.57 4.38
CA SER A 32 12.48 3.53 4.45
C SER A 32 13.07 2.24 3.83
N LYS A 33 12.59 1.88 2.63
CA LYS A 33 13.01 0.69 1.88
C LYS A 33 13.63 1.06 0.54
N GLY A 34 14.58 0.25 0.07
CA GLY A 34 15.11 0.36 -1.28
C GLY A 34 14.07 -0.04 -2.33
N GLY A 35 14.11 0.57 -3.51
CA GLY A 35 13.14 0.31 -4.59
C GLY A 35 13.01 -1.17 -4.97
N LYS A 36 14.13 -1.92 -5.03
CA LYS A 36 14.12 -3.37 -5.28
C LYS A 36 13.39 -4.16 -4.19
N GLN A 37 13.45 -3.73 -2.93
CA GLN A 37 12.73 -4.38 -1.83
C GLN A 37 11.23 -4.12 -1.94
N VAL A 38 10.84 -2.87 -2.22
CA VAL A 38 9.43 -2.51 -2.44
C VAL A 38 8.84 -3.30 -3.60
N SER A 39 9.51 -3.30 -4.76
CA SER A 39 9.06 -4.04 -5.94
C SER A 39 8.92 -5.54 -5.65
N GLY A 40 9.89 -6.13 -4.95
CA GLY A 40 9.81 -7.53 -4.54
C GLY A 40 8.70 -7.83 -3.51
N ILE A 41 8.29 -6.88 -2.67
CA ILE A 41 7.14 -7.05 -1.75
C ILE A 41 5.83 -6.96 -2.54
N VAL A 42 5.71 -5.99 -3.44
CA VAL A 42 4.53 -5.78 -4.28
C VAL A 42 4.31 -6.95 -5.24
N SER A 43 5.35 -7.43 -5.91
CA SER A 43 5.26 -8.50 -6.89
C SER A 43 4.81 -9.84 -6.30
N ARG A 44 5.04 -10.06 -5.00
CA ARG A 44 4.61 -11.24 -4.24
C ARG A 44 3.30 -11.03 -3.49
N SER A 45 2.72 -9.84 -3.58
CA SER A 45 1.46 -9.52 -2.93
C SER A 45 0.27 -10.02 -3.76
N PRO A 46 -0.89 -10.26 -3.14
CA PRO A 46 -2.15 -10.48 -3.86
C PRO A 46 -2.56 -9.30 -4.74
N TYR A 47 -1.99 -8.12 -4.51
CA TYR A 47 -2.34 -6.87 -5.14
C TYR A 47 -1.32 -6.42 -6.19
N ALA A 48 -0.44 -7.32 -6.65
CA ALA A 48 0.63 -6.98 -7.59
C ALA A 48 0.10 -6.26 -8.84
N ASN A 49 -1.06 -6.69 -9.37
CA ASN A 49 -1.72 -6.08 -10.50
C ASN A 49 -2.82 -5.09 -10.08
N ARG A 50 -2.51 -4.13 -9.19
CA ARG A 50 -3.49 -3.13 -8.71
C ARG A 50 -4.15 -2.33 -9.84
N SER A 51 -3.47 -2.18 -10.98
CA SER A 51 -3.96 -1.47 -12.16
C SER A 51 -5.13 -2.17 -12.83
N ALA A 52 -5.27 -3.49 -12.64
CA ALA A 52 -6.40 -4.26 -13.13
C ALA A 52 -7.56 -4.30 -12.12
N MET A 53 -7.38 -3.76 -10.92
CA MET A 53 -8.44 -3.69 -9.91
C MET A 53 -9.28 -2.44 -10.11
N SER A 54 -10.60 -2.56 -9.96
CA SER A 54 -11.48 -1.39 -9.89
C SER A 54 -11.23 -0.59 -8.61
N ASP A 55 -11.67 0.66 -8.60
CA ASP A 55 -11.60 1.52 -7.41
C ASP A 55 -12.31 0.85 -6.21
N ASP A 56 -13.48 0.25 -6.39
CA ASP A 56 -14.19 -0.50 -5.34
C ASP A 56 -13.40 -1.71 -4.84
N GLN A 57 -12.78 -2.48 -5.74
CA GLN A 57 -11.96 -3.63 -5.35
C GLN A 57 -10.74 -3.20 -4.54
N ARG A 58 -10.09 -2.09 -4.91
CA ARG A 58 -8.95 -1.55 -4.17
C ARG A 58 -9.36 -1.01 -2.81
N GLN A 59 -10.49 -0.29 -2.73
CA GLN A 59 -10.99 0.23 -1.47
C GLN A 59 -11.40 -0.91 -0.54
N LYS A 60 -12.12 -1.92 -1.04
CA LYS A 60 -12.45 -3.12 -0.25
C LYS A 60 -11.21 -3.81 0.31
N ALA A 61 -10.19 -4.05 -0.52
CA ALA A 61 -8.94 -4.65 -0.07
C ALA A 61 -8.21 -3.77 0.97
N LEU A 62 -8.30 -2.44 0.83
CA LEU A 62 -7.75 -1.49 1.77
C LEU A 62 -8.50 -1.53 3.12
N ASP A 63 -9.82 -1.65 3.08
CA ASP A 63 -10.67 -1.76 4.28
C ASP A 63 -10.41 -3.09 5.01
N GLU A 64 -10.23 -4.19 4.28
CA GLU A 64 -9.83 -5.48 4.84
C GLU A 64 -8.49 -5.37 5.58
N LEU A 65 -7.48 -4.72 4.97
CA LEU A 65 -6.21 -4.47 5.63
C LEU A 65 -6.34 -3.51 6.82
N ALA A 66 -7.22 -2.52 6.75
CA ALA A 66 -7.46 -1.59 7.84
C ALA A 66 -8.05 -2.29 9.07
N SER A 67 -8.91 -3.30 8.86
CA SER A 67 -9.55 -4.05 9.95
C SER A 67 -8.55 -4.84 10.80
N VAL A 68 -7.44 -5.30 10.21
CA VAL A 68 -6.37 -6.04 10.90
C VAL A 68 -5.21 -5.15 11.36
N ARG A 69 -5.33 -3.82 11.23
CA ARG A 69 -4.24 -2.89 11.53
C ARG A 69 -3.81 -2.90 13.00
N VAL A 70 -4.79 -3.04 13.89
CA VAL A 70 -4.59 -3.02 15.34
C VAL A 70 -4.71 -4.46 15.83
N GLY A 71 -3.64 -4.97 16.43
CA GLY A 71 -3.64 -6.29 17.04
C GLY A 71 -4.50 -6.33 18.31
N GLU A 72 -4.75 -7.53 18.83
CA GLU A 72 -5.52 -7.74 20.06
C GLU A 72 -4.92 -7.03 21.28
N ASP A 73 -3.60 -6.78 21.26
CA ASP A 73 -2.85 -6.03 22.27
C ASP A 73 -2.96 -4.50 22.12
N GLY A 74 -3.82 -4.02 21.20
CA GLY A 74 -4.03 -2.60 20.95
C GLY A 74 -2.88 -1.91 20.19
N LYS A 75 -1.84 -2.65 19.80
CA LYS A 75 -0.71 -2.11 19.06
C LYS A 75 -0.97 -2.10 17.56
N LYS A 76 -0.56 -1.01 16.92
CA LYS A 76 -0.60 -0.86 15.46
C LYS A 76 0.53 -1.65 14.84
N MET A 77 0.20 -2.53 13.89
CA MET A 77 1.20 -3.32 13.16
C MET A 77 2.21 -2.43 12.41
N ASP A 78 1.78 -1.25 11.95
CA ASP A 78 2.62 -0.30 11.23
C ASP A 78 3.46 0.63 12.13
N GLY A 79 3.42 0.45 13.46
CA GLY A 79 4.15 1.32 14.39
C GLY A 79 3.75 2.80 14.33
N GLY A 80 2.57 3.12 13.77
CA GLY A 80 2.07 4.47 13.58
C GLY A 80 2.51 5.16 12.27
N ILE A 81 3.25 4.48 11.40
CA ILE A 81 3.68 5.04 10.09
C ILE A 81 2.49 5.53 9.27
N LEU A 82 1.36 4.81 9.33
CA LEU A 82 0.17 5.11 8.55
C LEU A 82 -0.79 6.09 9.25
N ASP A 83 -0.48 6.60 10.45
CA ASP A 83 -1.36 7.53 11.18
C ASP A 83 -1.58 8.86 10.45
N ARG A 84 -0.60 9.25 9.63
CA ARG A 84 -0.64 10.50 8.85
C ARG A 84 -1.13 10.28 7.42
N ILE A 85 -1.53 9.06 7.08
CA ILE A 85 -1.88 8.66 5.72
C ILE A 85 -3.34 8.22 5.71
N PRO A 86 -4.25 8.96 5.04
CA PRO A 86 -5.63 8.54 4.90
C PRO A 86 -5.71 7.17 4.22
N MET A 87 -6.41 6.22 4.84
CA MET A 87 -6.70 4.90 4.26
C MET A 87 -7.81 4.99 3.21
N LYS A 88 -7.55 5.80 2.18
CA LYS A 88 -8.46 6.04 1.07
C LYS A 88 -7.71 5.89 -0.23
N ILE A 89 -8.31 5.18 -1.18
CA ILE A 89 -7.70 5.05 -2.49
C ILE A 89 -7.65 6.40 -3.20
N ILE A 90 -6.53 6.66 -3.86
CA ILE A 90 -6.41 7.72 -4.86
C ILE A 90 -6.84 7.06 -6.17
N PRO A 91 -7.85 7.61 -6.87
CA PRO A 91 -8.23 7.12 -8.18
C PRO A 91 -7.02 7.12 -9.11
N LEU A 92 -6.76 6.01 -9.80
CA LEU A 92 -5.62 5.90 -10.74
C LEU A 92 -5.82 6.72 -12.02
N GLN A 93 -6.92 7.50 -12.08
CA GLN A 93 -7.48 8.37 -13.12
C GLN A 93 -8.55 7.72 -14.01
N GLY A 94 -9.74 8.32 -13.93
CA GLY A 94 -10.88 8.09 -14.82
C GLY A 94 -11.75 9.35 -14.99
N ARG A 95 -11.16 10.55 -14.93
CA ARG A 95 -11.73 11.76 -15.57
C ARG A 95 -10.63 12.78 -15.79
N GLN A 96 -9.84 12.57 -16.84
CA GLN A 96 -9.21 13.69 -17.51
C GLN A 96 -10.39 14.50 -18.08
N LEU A 97 -10.88 15.51 -17.34
CA LEU A 97 -11.79 16.49 -17.91
C LEU A 97 -11.04 17.07 -19.12
N LYS A 98 -11.46 16.68 -20.32
CA LYS A 98 -11.11 17.41 -21.55
C LYS A 98 -11.48 18.87 -21.24
N ARG A 99 -10.48 19.70 -20.95
CA ARG A 99 -10.62 21.14 -21.14
C ARG A 99 -10.76 21.30 -22.65
N SER A 100 -12.00 21.26 -23.15
CA SER A 100 -12.30 21.91 -24.42
C SER A 100 -11.95 23.37 -24.23
N LYS A 101 -10.99 23.84 -25.02
CA LYS A 101 -10.79 25.25 -25.29
C LYS A 101 -11.39 25.52 -26.66
#